data_AF-A0A0Q1HJ69-F1
#
_entry.id   AF-A0A0Q1HJ69-F1
#
_cell.length_a   1.000
_cell.length_b   1.000
_cell.length_c   1.000
_cell.angle_alpha   90.00
_cell.angle_beta   90.00
_cell.angle_gamma   90.00
#
_symmetry.space_group_name_H-M   'P 1'
#
loop_
_entity.id
_entity.type
_entity.pdbx_description
1 polymer ?
#
loop_
_entity_poly.entity_id
_entity_poly.type
_entity_poly.pdbx_seq_one_letter_code
_entity_poly.pdbx_strand_id
1 'polypeptide(L)'
;MIEAKDLRIGNYVMLADKGLYQIDCGHDIDEIDGFPEGDTYCEPIPLTEKWLIDLGAQRIAGWDDMVFYRVTNGNLCADVQVLSDGFENDMDKLIFSVHEYQNYIYSTIGKELTLNKKP
;
A
#
# COMPACT_ATOMS: atom_id res chain seq x y z
N MET A 1 5.45 -12.83 -4.39
CA MET A 1 6.20 -13.07 -3.13
C MET A 1 6.98 -11.80 -2.86
N ILE A 2 6.78 -11.16 -1.70
CA ILE A 2 7.46 -9.90 -1.35
C ILE A 2 8.72 -10.25 -0.54
N GLU A 3 9.85 -9.60 -0.83
CA GLU A 3 11.02 -9.73 0.02
C GLU A 3 10.91 -8.80 1.23
N ALA A 4 11.31 -9.27 2.41
CA ALA A 4 11.23 -8.48 3.65
C ALA A 4 11.95 -7.11 3.56
N LYS A 5 12.99 -7.03 2.72
CA LYS A 5 13.76 -5.79 2.47
C LYS A 5 12.96 -4.68 1.77
N ASP A 6 11.86 -5.02 1.10
CA ASP A 6 11.03 -4.07 0.35
C ASP A 6 9.91 -3.49 1.23
N LEU A 7 9.77 -3.99 2.47
CA LEU A 7 8.80 -3.53 3.45
C LEU A 7 9.34 -2.36 4.27
N ARG A 8 8.42 -1.51 4.71
CA ARG A 8 8.62 -0.35 5.58
C ARG A 8 7.60 -0.36 6.70
N ILE A 9 7.97 0.30 7.80
CA ILE A 9 7.02 0.63 8.88
C ILE A 9 5.80 1.35 8.26
N GLY A 10 4.63 0.94 8.68
CA GLY A 10 3.34 1.34 8.15
C GLY A 10 2.78 0.45 7.03
N ASN A 11 3.56 -0.47 6.43
CA ASN A 11 3.04 -1.35 5.39
C ASN A 11 2.05 -2.38 5.94
N TYR A 12 1.03 -2.72 5.14
CA TYR A 12 0.14 -3.85 5.41
C TYR A 12 0.49 -5.05 4.54
N VAL A 13 0.57 -6.23 5.15
CA VAL A 13 0.90 -7.51 4.49
C VAL A 13 -0.03 -8.63 4.96
N MET A 14 -0.09 -9.73 4.21
CA MET A 14 -0.75 -10.95 4.64
C MET A 14 0.29 -11.95 5.15
N LEU A 15 0.17 -12.35 6.41
CA LEU A 15 0.98 -13.41 7.04
C LEU A 15 0.14 -14.69 7.16
N ALA A 16 0.77 -15.84 6.94
CA ALA A 16 0.07 -17.13 6.91
C ALA A 16 -0.58 -17.50 8.27
N ASP A 17 0.02 -17.08 9.37
CA ASP A 17 -0.39 -17.38 10.75
C ASP A 17 -1.18 -16.25 11.42
N LYS A 18 -0.88 -14.99 11.08
CA LYS A 18 -1.48 -13.79 11.71
C LYS A 18 -2.56 -13.11 10.86
N GLY A 19 -2.69 -13.46 9.57
CA GLY A 19 -3.62 -12.79 8.66
C GLY A 19 -3.14 -11.38 8.26
N LEU A 20 -4.06 -10.40 8.18
CA LEU A 20 -3.72 -9.02 7.85
C LEU A 20 -2.88 -8.40 8.98
N TYR A 21 -1.66 -8.00 8.65
CA TYR A 21 -0.68 -7.49 9.61
C TYR A 21 -0.14 -6.13 9.18
N GLN A 22 0.01 -5.19 10.12
CA GLN A 22 0.67 -3.90 9.90
C GLN A 22 2.09 -3.96 10.44
N ILE A 23 3.08 -3.61 9.63
CA ILE A 23 4.47 -3.44 10.08
C ILE A 23 4.53 -2.20 10.96
N ASP A 24 4.84 -2.34 12.25
CA ASP A 24 5.03 -1.22 13.17
C ASP A 24 6.34 -1.36 13.97
N CYS A 25 6.75 -0.31 14.69
CA CYS A 25 7.91 -0.34 15.58
C CYS A 25 7.61 -0.97 16.95
N GLY A 26 6.44 -1.61 17.09
CA GLY A 26 5.75 -1.75 18.36
C GLY A 26 5.57 -3.18 18.86
N HIS A 27 6.36 -4.16 18.40
CA HIS A 27 6.41 -5.50 18.97
C HIS A 27 7.84 -6.05 18.91
N ASP A 28 8.24 -6.75 19.98
CA ASP A 28 9.62 -6.94 20.44
C ASP A 28 10.63 -7.29 19.35
N ILE A 29 11.84 -6.75 19.49
CA ILE A 29 13.03 -7.23 18.80
C ILE A 29 13.24 -8.76 19.02
N ASP A 30 12.60 -9.31 20.05
CA ASP A 30 12.51 -10.73 20.40
C ASP A 30 11.50 -11.53 19.53
N GLU A 31 10.50 -10.90 18.89
CA GLU A 31 9.66 -11.55 17.86
C GLU A 31 10.40 -11.64 16.52
N ILE A 32 11.40 -10.79 16.29
CA ILE A 32 12.26 -10.85 15.09
C ILE A 32 13.19 -12.08 15.14
N ASP A 33 13.65 -12.47 16.34
CA ASP A 33 14.39 -13.73 16.60
C ASP A 33 13.49 -14.99 16.50
N GLY A 34 12.17 -14.80 16.45
CA GLY A 34 11.17 -15.87 16.30
C GLY A 34 10.74 -16.14 14.86
N PHE A 35 11.15 -15.33 13.88
CA PHE A 35 10.93 -15.66 12.48
C PHE A 35 11.88 -16.80 12.13
N PRO A 36 11.38 -18.01 11.82
CA PRO A 36 12.26 -19.10 11.42
C PRO A 36 13.12 -18.62 10.24
N GLU A 37 14.43 -18.77 10.35
CA GLU A 37 15.35 -18.61 9.23
C GLU A 37 14.91 -19.59 8.13
N GLY A 38 14.19 -19.07 7.14
CA GLY A 38 13.56 -19.84 6.08
C GLY A 38 12.04 -19.74 6.11
N ASP A 39 11.48 -19.19 5.01
CA ASP A 39 10.09 -19.36 4.57
C ASP A 39 8.99 -18.54 5.24
N THR A 40 9.29 -17.40 5.89
CA THR A 40 8.21 -16.42 6.15
C THR A 40 7.95 -15.57 4.90
N TYR A 41 7.28 -16.18 3.92
CA TYR A 41 6.84 -15.48 2.72
C TYR A 41 5.64 -14.61 3.03
N CYS A 42 5.77 -13.30 2.84
CA CYS A 42 4.63 -12.40 2.84
C CYS A 42 3.92 -12.47 1.49
N GLU A 43 2.64 -12.85 1.50
CA GLU A 43 1.83 -12.76 0.30
C GLU A 43 1.41 -11.31 0.06
N PRO A 44 1.65 -10.76 -1.15
CA PRO A 44 1.21 -9.41 -1.47
C PRO A 44 -0.31 -9.34 -1.41
N ILE A 45 -0.83 -8.37 -0.65
CA ILE A 45 -2.25 -8.06 -0.67
C ILE A 45 -2.56 -7.39 -2.03
N PRO A 46 -3.42 -7.98 -2.87
CA PRO A 46 -3.78 -7.37 -4.15
C PRO A 46 -4.40 -6.00 -3.95
N LEU A 47 -3.98 -5.03 -4.76
CA LEU A 47 -4.58 -3.71 -4.74
C LEU A 47 -6.00 -3.78 -5.29
N THR A 48 -6.93 -3.09 -4.63
CA THR A 48 -8.30 -2.92 -5.09
C THR A 48 -8.72 -1.47 -4.87
N GLU A 49 -9.78 -1.01 -5.56
CA GLU A 49 -10.34 0.32 -5.32
C GLU A 49 -10.75 0.52 -3.85
N LYS A 50 -11.20 -0.54 -3.17
CA LYS A 50 -11.51 -0.50 -1.74
C LYS A 50 -10.29 -0.09 -0.90
N TRP A 51 -9.11 -0.64 -1.20
CA TRP A 51 -7.88 -0.27 -0.50
C TRP A 51 -7.50 1.19 -0.75
N LEU A 52 -7.67 1.70 -1.97
CA LEU A 52 -7.43 3.11 -2.27
C LEU A 52 -8.30 4.02 -1.38
N ILE A 53 -9.60 3.71 -1.28
CA ILE A 53 -10.57 4.47 -0.46
C ILE A 53 -10.28 4.34 1.03
N ASP A 54 -10.06 3.11 1.51
CA ASP A 54 -9.82 2.84 2.93
C ASP A 54 -8.50 3.48 3.40
N LEU A 55 -7.53 3.66 2.51
CA LEU A 55 -6.28 4.39 2.77
C LEU A 55 -6.38 5.90 2.47
N GLY A 56 -7.58 6.41 2.23
CA GLY A 56 -7.87 7.85 2.16
C GLY A 56 -7.59 8.53 0.83
N ALA A 57 -7.49 7.77 -0.27
CA ALA A 57 -7.54 8.36 -1.59
C ALA A 57 -8.97 8.82 -1.93
N GLN A 58 -9.05 9.93 -2.66
CA GLN A 58 -10.30 10.46 -3.17
C GLN A 58 -10.44 10.11 -4.65
N ARG A 59 -11.61 9.60 -5.04
CA ARG A 59 -11.92 9.34 -6.44
C ARG A 59 -12.11 10.66 -7.19
N ILE A 60 -11.43 10.83 -8.30
CA ILE A 60 -11.48 12.01 -9.18
C ILE A 60 -11.80 11.54 -10.61
N ALA A 61 -12.66 12.29 -11.29
CA ALA A 61 -12.91 12.09 -12.71
C ALA A 61 -11.78 12.70 -13.54
N GLY A 62 -11.24 11.93 -14.47
CA GLY A 62 -10.26 12.38 -15.46
C GLY A 62 -10.89 12.83 -16.76
N TRP A 63 -10.05 12.89 -17.80
CA TRP A 63 -10.47 13.13 -19.19
C TRP A 63 -11.05 11.84 -19.77
N ASP A 64 -12.05 11.94 -20.67
CA ASP A 64 -12.61 10.80 -21.41
C ASP A 64 -12.91 9.56 -20.55
N ASP A 65 -13.74 9.73 -19.54
CA ASP A 65 -14.21 8.67 -18.61
C ASP A 65 -13.12 8.00 -17.76
N MET A 66 -11.88 8.50 -17.79
CA MET A 66 -10.81 8.00 -16.93
C MET A 66 -11.14 8.21 -15.45
N VAL A 67 -10.72 7.25 -14.62
CA VAL A 67 -10.92 7.27 -13.17
C VAL A 67 -9.57 7.32 -12.48
N PHE A 68 -9.40 8.31 -11.61
CA PHE A 68 -8.20 8.48 -10.81
C PHE A 68 -8.53 8.42 -9.31
N TYR A 69 -7.57 7.99 -8.52
CA TYR A 69 -7.57 8.08 -7.07
C TYR A 69 -6.40 8.94 -6.63
N ARG A 70 -6.71 10.05 -5.96
CA ARG A 70 -5.72 11.04 -5.52
C ARG A 70 -5.51 11.00 -4.02
N VAL A 71 -4.26 11.02 -3.61
CA VAL A 71 -3.86 11.34 -2.23
C VAL A 71 -3.13 12.67 -2.23
N THR A 72 -3.44 13.54 -1.26
CA THR A 72 -2.75 14.82 -1.07
C THR A 72 -2.00 14.88 0.27
N ASN A 73 -0.91 15.65 0.27
CA ASN A 73 -0.17 16.09 1.45
C ASN A 73 0.29 17.54 1.25
N GLY A 74 -0.43 18.49 1.83
CA GLY A 74 -0.22 19.92 1.55
C GLY A 74 -0.45 20.24 0.07
N ASN A 75 0.57 20.81 -0.59
CA ASN A 75 0.53 21.17 -2.02
C ASN A 75 0.96 20.01 -2.95
N LEU A 76 1.32 18.85 -2.40
CA LEU A 76 1.72 17.68 -3.16
C LEU A 76 0.53 16.74 -3.35
N CYS A 77 0.48 16.08 -4.51
CA CYS A 77 -0.46 15.01 -4.80
C CYS A 77 0.23 13.84 -5.48
N ALA A 78 -0.34 12.65 -5.31
CA ALA A 78 0.00 11.44 -6.04
C ALA A 78 -1.30 10.82 -6.56
N ASP A 79 -1.32 10.49 -7.83
CA ASP A 79 -2.49 9.92 -8.49
C ASP A 79 -2.25 8.46 -8.89
N VAL A 80 -3.32 7.70 -8.81
CA VAL A 80 -3.39 6.33 -9.30
C VAL A 80 -4.53 6.25 -10.31
N GLN A 81 -4.21 5.91 -11.55
CA GLN A 81 -5.19 5.67 -12.59
C GLN A 81 -5.74 4.25 -12.46
N VAL A 82 -7.05 4.10 -12.68
CA VAL A 82 -7.70 2.79 -12.84
C VAL A 82 -7.70 2.41 -14.32
N LEU A 83 -7.13 1.25 -14.62
CA LEU A 83 -7.10 0.64 -15.95
C LEU A 83 -8.04 -0.57 -15.99
N SER A 84 -8.25 -1.14 -17.18
CA SER A 84 -9.06 -2.35 -17.35
C SER A 84 -8.50 -3.57 -16.62
N ASP A 85 -7.19 -3.60 -16.39
CA ASP A 85 -6.42 -4.74 -15.88
C ASP A 85 -5.61 -4.41 -14.62
N GLY A 86 -5.80 -3.23 -14.02
CA GLY A 86 -5.13 -2.89 -12.77
C GLY A 86 -5.07 -1.40 -12.47
N PHE A 87 -3.98 -1.00 -11.84
CA PHE A 87 -3.73 0.34 -11.36
C PHE A 87 -2.37 0.82 -11.85
N GLU A 88 -2.26 2.09 -12.17
CA GLU A 88 -1.02 2.69 -12.68
C GLU A 88 -0.73 4.01 -11.98
N ASN A 89 0.54 4.33 -11.76
CA ASN A 89 0.95 5.63 -11.20
C ASN A 89 1.33 6.65 -12.28
N ASP A 90 1.60 7.89 -11.85
CA ASP A 90 2.02 9.01 -12.72
C ASP A 90 3.32 8.79 -13.53
N MET A 91 3.98 7.64 -13.38
CA MET A 91 5.18 7.25 -14.14
C MET A 91 4.93 6.05 -15.06
N ASP A 92 3.66 5.76 -15.39
CA ASP A 92 3.24 4.63 -16.23
C ASP A 92 3.70 3.26 -15.68
N LYS A 93 3.82 3.15 -14.35
CA LYS A 93 4.14 1.88 -13.68
C LYS A 93 2.91 1.26 -13.07
N LEU A 94 2.66 0.00 -13.43
CA LEU A 94 1.63 -0.82 -12.84
C LEU A 94 1.88 -1.05 -11.35
N ILE A 95 0.80 -0.99 -10.58
CA ILE A 95 0.75 -1.25 -9.14
C ILE A 95 -0.19 -2.44 -8.92
N PHE A 96 0.36 -3.53 -8.41
CA PHE A 96 -0.40 -4.78 -8.23
C PHE A 96 -0.88 -4.98 -6.81
N SER A 97 -0.27 -4.28 -5.85
CA SER A 97 -0.44 -4.59 -4.44
C SER A 97 -0.50 -3.36 -3.53
N VAL A 98 -1.05 -3.57 -2.34
CA VAL A 98 -1.21 -2.52 -1.32
C VAL A 98 0.13 -1.93 -0.90
N HIS A 99 1.18 -2.75 -0.74
CA HIS A 99 2.50 -2.25 -0.33
C HIS A 99 3.17 -1.39 -1.41
N GLU A 100 3.09 -1.77 -2.69
CA GLU A 100 3.60 -0.95 -3.80
C GLU A 100 2.88 0.39 -3.86
N TYR A 101 1.57 0.40 -3.65
CA TYR A 101 0.78 1.63 -3.53
C TYR A 101 1.25 2.51 -2.36
N GLN A 102 1.38 1.94 -1.15
CA GLN A 102 1.87 2.68 0.02
C GLN A 102 3.28 3.23 -0.20
N ASN A 103 4.18 2.44 -0.80
CA ASN A 103 5.54 2.85 -1.11
C ASN A 103 5.57 3.98 -2.14
N TYR A 104 4.74 3.89 -3.19
CA TYR A 104 4.56 4.95 -4.16
C TYR A 104 4.11 6.25 -3.48
N ILE A 105 3.01 6.23 -2.73
CA ILE A 105 2.49 7.44 -2.06
C ILE A 105 3.53 8.06 -1.12
N TYR A 106 4.20 7.25 -0.29
CA TYR A 106 5.24 7.76 0.58
C TYR A 106 6.40 8.36 -0.22
N SER A 107 6.85 7.70 -1.29
CA SER A 107 7.96 8.21 -2.12
C SER A 107 7.62 9.50 -2.87
N THR A 108 6.36 9.69 -3.23
CA THR A 108 5.91 10.83 -4.05
C THR A 108 5.59 12.05 -3.18
N ILE A 109 4.88 11.86 -2.06
CA ILE A 109 4.37 12.98 -1.25
C ILE A 109 4.75 12.92 0.23
N GLY A 110 5.59 11.96 0.64
CA GLY A 110 6.07 11.83 2.03
C GLY A 110 4.98 11.51 3.05
N LYS A 111 3.82 11.02 2.61
CA LYS A 111 2.68 10.70 3.48
C LYS A 111 2.64 9.20 3.74
N GLU A 112 2.70 8.82 5.01
CA GLU A 112 2.39 7.47 5.43
C GLU A 112 0.88 7.24 5.41
N LEU A 113 0.44 6.23 4.66
CA LEU A 113 -0.96 5.87 4.58
C LEU A 113 -1.34 5.00 5.77
N THR A 114 -2.40 5.41 6.46
CA THR A 114 -3.04 4.63 7.52
C THR A 114 -4.47 4.31 7.13
N LEU A 115 -5.00 3.18 7.58
CA LEU A 115 -6.41 2.87 7.41
C LEU A 115 -7.25 3.99 8.05
N ASN A 116 -8.14 4.57 7.27
CA ASN A 116 -9.19 5.43 7.79
C ASN A 116 -10.01 4.57 8.77
N LYS A 117 -9.77 4.77 10.07
CA LYS A 117 -10.69 4.29 11.10
C LYS A 117 -12.03 4.92 10.79
N LYS A 118 -12.95 4.18 10.18
CA LYS A 118 -14.35 4.56 10.25
C LYS A 118 -14.75 4.46 11.74
N PRO A 119 -15.34 5.50 12.33
CA PRO A 119 -15.97 5.41 13.64
C PRO A 119 -17.08 4.34 13.64
#